data_AF-A0A6J4X7J9-F1
#
_entry.id   AF-A0A6J4X7J9-F1
#
_cell.length_a   1.000
_cell.length_b   1.000
_cell.length_c   1.000
_cell.angle_alpha   90.00
_cell.angle_beta   90.00
_cell.angle_gamma   90.00
#
_symmetry.space_group_name_H-M   'P 1'
#
loop_
_entity.id
_entity.type
_entity.pdbx_description
1 polymer ?
#
loop_
_entity_poly.entity_id
_entity_poly.type
_entity_poly.pdbx_seq_one_letter_code
_entity_poly.pdbx_strand_id
1 'polypeptide(L)' 'MSTIVMHIQRMLFVADAIPEWNLTMAVAILAMLPPVLVVLVMQRLFVKGLVETEK' A
#
# COMPACT_ATOMS: atom_id res chain seq x y z
N MET A 1 14.67 -9.94 -6.14
CA MET A 1 13.99 -8.88 -5.36
C MET A 1 12.52 -8.89 -5.76
N SER A 2 11.61 -9.18 -4.84
CA SER A 2 10.17 -9.27 -5.13
C SER A 2 9.45 -8.06 -4.54
N THR A 3 8.49 -7.49 -5.28
CA THR A 3 7.67 -6.36 -4.84
C THR A 3 6.48 -6.87 -4.03
N ILE A 4 5.88 -5.99 -3.23
CA ILE A 4 4.72 -6.34 -2.41
C ILE A 4 3.54 -6.84 -3.26
N VAL A 5 3.34 -6.26 -4.46
CA VAL A 5 2.30 -6.66 -5.42
C VAL A 5 2.55 -8.08 -5.95
N MET A 6 3.80 -8.41 -6.29
CA MET A 6 4.16 -9.77 -6.72
C MET A 6 3.92 -10.80 -5.60
N HIS A 7 4.06 -10.40 -4.34
CA HIS A 7 3.78 -11.29 -3.21
C HIS A 7 2.28 -11.53 -3.03
N ILE A 8 1.46 -10.47 -3.09
CA ILE A 8 -0.01 -10.57 -3.01
C ILE A 8 -0.57 -11.43 -4.15
N GLN A 9 -0.05 -11.31 -5.38
CA GLN A 9 -0.46 -12.16 -6.50
C GLN A 9 -0.21 -13.65 -6.22
N ARG A 10 0.91 -14.01 -5.59
CA ARG A 10 1.19 -15.42 -5.24
C ARG A 10 0.24 -15.97 -4.18
N MET A 11 -0.32 -15.12 -3.32
CA MET A 11 -1.35 -15.53 -2.34
C MET A 11 -2.70 -15.81 -3.00
N LEU A 12 -2.98 -15.16 -4.14
CA LEU A 12 -4.21 -15.34 -4.91
C LEU A 12 -4.13 -16.51 -5.90
N PHE A 13 -2.95 -16.78 -6.46
CA PHE A 13 -2.73 -17.84 -7.44
C PHE A 13 -2.08 -19.06 -6.76
N VAL A 14 -2.84 -19.71 -5.88
CA VAL A 14 -2.43 -20.98 -5.25
C VAL A 14 -2.92 -22.14 -6.13
N ALA A 15 -2.02 -23.03 -6.53
CA ALA A 15 -2.39 -24.25 -7.24
C ALA A 15 -3.13 -25.19 -6.28
N ASP A 16 -4.28 -25.71 -6.72
CA ASP A 16 -5.07 -26.73 -6.02
C ASP A 16 -5.66 -26.32 -4.65
N ALA A 17 -5.69 -25.02 -4.32
CA ALA A 17 -6.32 -24.51 -3.10
C ALA A 17 -7.15 -23.23 -3.34
N ILE A 18 -8.14 -23.00 -2.47
CA ILE A 18 -8.94 -21.77 -2.49
C ILE A 18 -8.12 -20.64 -1.84
N PRO A 19 -8.02 -19.46 -2.47
CA PRO A 19 -7.34 -18.32 -1.87
C PRO A 19 -7.99 -17.85 -0.57
N GLU A 20 -7.16 -17.65 0.45
CA GLU A 20 -7.58 -17.05 1.73
C GLU A 20 -7.73 -15.52 1.57
N TRP A 21 -8.96 -15.10 1.23
CA TRP A 21 -9.28 -13.70 0.94
C TRP A 21 -9.06 -12.77 2.14
N ASN A 22 -9.45 -13.20 3.34
CA ASN A 22 -9.24 -12.47 4.59
C ASN A 22 -7.75 -12.17 4.82
N LEU A 23 -6.88 -13.17 4.66
CA LEU A 23 -5.45 -13.03 4.85
C LEU A 23 -4.83 -12.14 3.77
N THR A 24 -5.22 -12.35 2.52
CA THR A 24 -4.71 -11.55 1.40
C THR A 24 -5.10 -10.08 1.54
N MET A 25 -6.34 -9.79 1.93
CA MET A 25 -6.79 -8.42 2.18
C MET A 25 -6.10 -7.79 3.39
N ALA A 26 -5.86 -8.56 4.47
CA ALA A 26 -5.07 -8.07 5.61
C ALA A 26 -3.65 -7.67 5.19
N VAL A 27 -2.99 -8.48 4.37
CA VAL A 27 -1.66 -8.15 3.82
C VAL A 27 -1.72 -6.93 2.91
N ALA A 28 -2.77 -6.80 2.08
CA ALA A 28 -2.96 -5.61 1.23
C ALA A 28 -3.12 -4.33 2.06
N ILE A 29 -3.83 -4.38 3.19
CA ILE A 29 -3.95 -3.24 4.12
C ILE A 29 -2.58 -2.94 4.76
N LEU A 30 -1.83 -3.96 5.20
CA LEU A 30 -0.50 -3.76 5.77
C LEU A 30 0.50 -3.18 4.75
N ALA A 31 0.36 -3.55 3.48
CA ALA A 31 1.16 -3.01 2.38
C ALA A 31 0.97 -1.50 2.18
N MET A 32 -0.14 -0.93 2.65
CA MET A 32 -0.42 0.51 2.61
C MET A 32 0.24 1.29 3.76
N LEU A 33 0.82 0.62 4.77
CA LEU A 33 1.47 1.31 5.89
C LEU A 33 2.62 2.23 5.45
N PRO A 34 3.55 1.83 4.57
CA PRO A 34 4.63 2.71 4.12
C PRO A 34 4.15 4.01 3.45
N PRO A 35 3.26 4.00 2.43
CA PRO A 35 2.81 5.25 1.81
C PRO A 35 2.00 6.12 2.79
N VAL A 36 1.19 5.53 3.67
CA VAL A 36 0.45 6.29 4.69
C VAL A 36 1.42 6.97 5.67
N LEU A 37 2.47 6.27 6.10
CA LEU A 37 3.51 6.84 6.95
C LEU A 37 4.22 8.03 6.28
N VAL A 38 4.54 7.91 4.99
CA VAL A 38 5.14 9.02 4.22
C VAL A 38 4.21 10.23 4.24
N VAL A 39 2.91 10.04 3.98
CA VAL A 39 1.93 11.13 4.01
C VAL A 39 1.83 11.76 5.40
N LEU A 40 1.78 10.96 6.48
CA LEU A 40 1.70 11.49 7.84
C LEU A 40 2.90 12.36 8.21
N VAL A 41 4.11 11.93 7.84
CA VAL A 41 5.34 12.70 8.12
C VAL A 41 5.39 13.97 7.26
N MET A 42 4.98 13.88 5.99
CA MET A 42 5.09 14.99 5.05
C MET A 42 3.84 15.87 4.99
N GLN A 43 2.79 15.59 5.76
CA GLN A 43 1.48 16.24 5.63
C GLN A 43 1.57 17.78 5.58
N ARG A 44 2.39 18.37 6.44
CA ARG A 44 2.61 19.84 6.46
C ARG A 44 3.36 20.36 5.24
N LEU A 45 4.35 19.61 4.74
CA LEU A 45 5.13 19.99 3.56
C LEU A 45 4.29 19.89 2.28
N PHE A 46 3.50 18.82 2.15
CA PHE A 46 2.55 18.67 1.06
C PHE A 46 1.52 19.81 1.05
N VAL A 47 0.92 20.14 2.21
CA VAL A 47 -0.05 21.24 2.31
C VAL A 47 0.59 22.58 1.92
N LYS A 48 1.79 22.88 2.41
CA LYS A 48 2.50 24.11 2.04
C LYS A 48 2.78 24.18 0.53
N GLY A 49 3.29 23.10 -0.06
CA GLY A 49 3.55 23.03 -1.50
C GLY A 49 2.29 23.18 -2.37
N LEU A 50 1.16 22.62 -1.93
CA LEU A 50 -0.11 22.77 -2.65
C LEU A 50 -0.64 24.21 -2.60
N VAL A 51 -0.48 24.91 -1.47
CA VAL A 51 -0.99 26.28 -1.29
C VAL A 51 -0.10 27.33 -1.96
N GLU A 52 1.22 27.13 -2.00
CA GLU A 52 2.16 28.07 -2.64
C GLU A 52 2.07 28.07 -4.17
N THR A 53 1.58 26.98 -4.78
CA THR A 53 1.45 26.86 -6.25
C THR A 53 0.20 27.57 -6.79
N GLU A 54 -0.79 27.88 -5.95
CA GLU A 54 -2.03 28.57 -6.35
C GLU A 54 -1.97 30.10 -6.27
N LYS A 55 -0.80 30.70 -5.99
CA LYS A 55 -0.62 32.15 -5.83
C LYS A 55 0.29 32.75 -6.90
#